data_AF-A0A5S9M6R1-F1
#
_entry.id   AF-A0A5S9M6R1-F1
#
_cell.length_a   1.000
_cell.length_b   1.000
_cell.length_c   1.000
_cell.angle_alpha   90.00
_cell.angle_beta   90.00
_cell.angle_gamma   90.00
#
_symmetry.space_group_name_H-M   'P 1'
#
loop_
_entity.id
_entity.type
_entity.pdbx_description
1 polymer ?
#
loop_
_entity_poly.entity_id
_entity_poly.type
_entity_poly.pdbx_seq_one_letter_code
_entity_poly.pdbx_strand_id
1 'polypeptide(L)'
;METEWIVSLLMIIGIDLILGGDNALIIAMASRSLSHDKRNKAIWIGTLLAVLMRITMTGAAVYLLTIPYLQFIGGLFLLYIGYNLLIEQKKESIRIKSSGSLWRAVQTIVIADLFMSLDNVIAVAGAAKGNMLLTAFGLMISVPIIIWGSKLIHAALTKFPFLLYGGSALLAFTGVK
;
A
#
# COMPACT_ATOMS: atom_id res chain seq x y z
N MET A 1 12.58 27.22 5.27
CA MET A 1 12.45 26.51 3.98
C MET A 1 13.13 25.14 4.01
N GLU A 2 14.44 25.05 4.28
CA GLU A 2 15.17 23.76 4.38
C GLU A 2 14.59 22.79 5.43
N THR A 3 14.31 23.29 6.65
CA THR A 3 13.78 22.45 7.75
C THR A 3 12.39 21.91 7.46
N GLU A 4 11.52 22.70 6.83
CA GLU A 4 10.17 22.27 6.45
C GLU A 4 10.22 21.19 5.38
N TRP A 5 11.15 21.31 4.43
CA TRP A 5 11.36 20.34 3.37
C TRP A 5 11.81 18.99 3.94
N ILE A 6 12.77 19.00 4.87
CA ILE A 6 13.26 17.80 5.56
C ILE A 6 12.16 17.17 6.41
N VAL A 7 11.38 17.97 7.15
CA VAL A 7 10.27 17.47 7.97
C VAL A 7 9.18 16.85 7.10
N SER A 8 8.79 17.48 6.00
CA SER A 8 7.83 16.91 5.04
C SER A 8 8.35 15.62 4.41
N LEU A 9 9.64 15.56 4.04
CA LEU A 9 10.25 14.35 3.50
C LEU A 9 10.22 13.20 4.52
N LEU A 10 10.59 13.48 5.77
CA LEU A 10 10.54 12.50 6.86
C LEU A 10 9.11 12.06 7.16
N MET A 11 8.12 12.96 7.10
CA MET A 11 6.71 12.60 7.22
C MET A 11 6.26 11.69 6.08
N ILE A 12 6.60 12.00 4.83
CA ILE A 12 6.25 11.17 3.68
C ILE A 12 6.83 9.76 3.85
N ILE A 13 8.12 9.65 4.19
CA ILE A 13 8.78 8.36 4.44
C ILE A 13 8.11 7.65 5.63
N GLY A 14 7.84 8.36 6.72
CA GLY A 14 7.22 7.80 7.92
C GLY A 14 5.80 7.27 7.67
N ILE A 15 4.96 8.04 6.98
CA ILE A 15 3.60 7.64 6.55
C ILE A 15 3.71 6.40 5.66
N ASP A 16 4.58 6.41 4.66
CA ASP A 16 4.71 5.31 3.71
C ASP A 16 5.23 4.00 4.37
N LEU A 17 6.10 4.12 5.37
CA LEU A 17 6.61 2.97 6.14
C LEU A 17 5.58 2.43 7.14
N ILE A 18 4.88 3.30 7.87
CA ILE A 18 3.86 2.89 8.85
C ILE A 18 2.70 2.19 8.14
N LEU A 19 2.16 2.81 7.09
CA LEU A 19 1.07 2.20 6.33
C LEU A 19 1.55 1.10 5.36
N GLY A 20 2.85 0.99 5.11
CA GLY A 20 3.45 -0.07 4.29
C GLY A 20 3.70 -1.39 5.04
N GLY A 21 3.65 -1.38 6.37
CA GLY A 21 3.88 -2.57 7.20
C GLY A 21 2.85 -3.67 6.96
N ASP A 22 1.58 -3.30 6.84
CA ASP A 22 0.44 -4.19 6.62
C ASP A 22 0.50 -4.81 5.21
N ASN A 23 0.95 -4.01 4.22
CA ASN A 23 1.14 -4.43 2.83
C ASN A 23 2.18 -5.55 2.73
N ALA A 24 3.23 -5.51 3.55
CA ALA A 24 4.24 -6.57 3.57
C ALA A 24 3.67 -7.93 4.01
N LEU A 25 2.70 -7.93 4.93
CA LEU A 25 2.04 -9.15 5.38
C LEU A 25 1.14 -9.75 4.29
N ILE A 26 0.38 -8.92 3.58
CA ILE A 26 -0.48 -9.36 2.48
C ILE A 26 0.35 -9.89 1.31
N ILE A 27 1.49 -9.26 0.99
CA ILE A 27 2.46 -9.77 0.01
C ILE A 27 2.98 -11.15 0.43
N ALA A 28 3.31 -11.33 1.71
CA ALA A 28 3.79 -12.60 2.23
C ALA A 28 2.72 -13.70 2.16
N MET A 29 1.45 -13.36 2.43
CA MET A 29 0.31 -14.28 2.32
C MET A 29 -0.01 -14.65 0.87
N ALA A 30 -0.09 -13.67 -0.04
CA ALA A 30 -0.38 -13.88 -1.45
C ALA A 30 0.67 -14.75 -2.16
N SER A 31 1.92 -14.69 -1.69
CA SER A 31 3.05 -15.44 -2.26
C SER A 31 3.35 -16.76 -1.55
N ARG A 32 2.64 -17.10 -0.45
CA ARG A 32 2.96 -18.25 0.42
C ARG A 32 2.85 -19.61 -0.28
N SER A 33 1.96 -19.75 -1.27
CA SER A 33 1.71 -21.01 -1.97
C SER A 33 2.68 -21.30 -3.13
N LEU A 34 3.65 -20.41 -3.37
CA LEU A 34 4.64 -20.55 -4.44
C LEU A 34 5.92 -21.24 -3.93
N SER A 35 6.57 -22.02 -4.79
CA SER A 35 7.91 -22.55 -4.52
C SER A 35 8.91 -21.42 -4.28
N HIS A 36 9.98 -21.69 -3.52
CA HIS A 36 10.92 -20.67 -3.02
C HIS A 36 11.41 -19.69 -4.12
N ASP A 37 11.75 -20.22 -5.31
CA ASP A 37 12.22 -19.40 -6.45
C ASP A 37 11.10 -18.56 -7.09
N LYS A 38 9.89 -19.13 -7.20
CA LYS A 38 8.72 -18.42 -7.75
C LYS A 38 8.21 -17.37 -6.76
N ARG A 39 8.31 -17.64 -5.46
CA ARG A 39 7.91 -16.73 -4.39
C ARG A 39 8.75 -15.45 -4.41
N ASN A 40 10.08 -15.58 -4.46
CA ASN A 40 10.96 -14.41 -4.55
C ASN A 40 10.72 -13.60 -5.83
N LYS A 41 10.48 -14.26 -6.98
CA LYS A 41 10.11 -13.58 -8.22
C LYS A 41 8.76 -12.86 -8.11
N ALA A 42 7.75 -13.49 -7.53
CA ALA A 42 6.43 -12.88 -7.35
C ALA A 42 6.49 -11.66 -6.41
N ILE A 43 7.26 -11.73 -5.32
CA ILE A 43 7.48 -10.60 -4.42
C ILE A 43 8.19 -9.47 -5.16
N TRP A 44 9.32 -9.75 -5.83
CA TRP A 44 10.06 -8.71 -6.55
C TRP A 44 9.25 -8.03 -7.66
N ILE A 45 8.61 -8.82 -8.52
CA ILE A 45 7.81 -8.30 -9.64
C ILE A 45 6.57 -7.58 -9.10
N GLY A 46 5.89 -8.18 -8.12
CA GLY A 46 4.70 -7.61 -7.51
C GLY A 46 4.99 -6.28 -6.81
N THR A 47 6.03 -6.22 -5.97
CA THR A 47 6.43 -4.98 -5.30
C THR A 47 6.91 -3.92 -6.28
N LEU A 48 7.66 -4.29 -7.32
CA LEU A 48 8.09 -3.32 -8.34
C LEU A 48 6.87 -2.70 -9.06
N LEU A 49 5.91 -3.54 -9.46
CA LEU A 49 4.70 -3.07 -10.16
C LEU A 49 3.81 -2.23 -9.24
N ALA A 50 3.66 -2.64 -7.98
CA ALA A 50 2.93 -1.92 -6.94
C ALA A 50 3.52 -0.52 -6.71
N VAL A 51 4.84 -0.42 -6.60
CA VAL A 51 5.54 0.86 -6.44
C VAL A 51 5.34 1.78 -7.64
N LEU A 52 5.43 1.26 -8.87
CA LEU A 52 5.19 2.05 -10.08
C LEU A 52 3.74 2.58 -10.11
N MET A 53 2.77 1.75 -9.75
CA MET A 53 1.38 2.16 -9.58
C MET A 53 1.25 3.27 -8.53
N ARG A 54 1.89 3.10 -7.37
CA ARG A 54 1.88 4.09 -6.28
C ARG A 54 2.46 5.43 -6.73
N ILE A 55 3.64 5.45 -7.37
CA ILE A 55 4.24 6.70 -7.90
C ILE A 55 3.29 7.38 -8.88
N THR A 56 2.67 6.61 -9.77
CA THR A 56 1.73 7.14 -10.77
C THR A 56 0.48 7.73 -10.10
N MET A 57 -0.11 7.01 -9.13
CA MET A 57 -1.28 7.45 -8.39
C MET A 57 -0.99 8.66 -7.51
N THR A 58 0.13 8.68 -6.78
CA THR A 58 0.52 9.84 -5.97
C THR A 58 0.81 11.04 -6.84
N GLY A 59 1.49 10.86 -7.98
CA GLY A 59 1.69 11.93 -8.94
C GLY A 59 0.37 12.49 -9.47
N ALA A 60 -0.57 11.62 -9.85
CA ALA A 60 -1.91 12.03 -10.27
C ALA A 60 -2.66 12.76 -9.13
N ALA A 61 -2.63 12.24 -7.90
CA ALA A 61 -3.28 12.86 -6.75
C ALA A 61 -2.70 14.24 -6.44
N VAL A 62 -1.37 14.37 -6.39
CA VAL A 62 -0.69 15.66 -6.19
C VAL A 62 -1.06 16.66 -7.28
N TYR A 63 -1.13 16.23 -8.55
CA TYR A 63 -1.59 17.07 -9.64
C TYR A 63 -3.05 17.50 -9.45
N LEU A 64 -3.93 16.57 -9.08
CA LEU A 64 -5.33 16.85 -8.78
C LEU A 64 -5.47 17.88 -7.64
N LEU A 65 -4.63 17.81 -6.60
CA LEU A 65 -4.65 18.77 -5.48
C LEU A 65 -4.30 20.22 -5.88
N THR A 66 -3.72 20.44 -7.07
CA THR A 66 -3.48 21.80 -7.58
C THR A 66 -4.76 22.47 -8.07
N ILE A 67 -5.83 21.70 -8.33
CA ILE A 67 -7.12 22.23 -8.77
C ILE A 67 -7.86 22.82 -7.56
N PRO A 68 -8.14 24.14 -7.54
CA PRO A 68 -8.87 24.75 -6.44
C PRO A 68 -10.26 24.14 -6.29
N TYR A 69 -10.73 24.01 -5.04
CA TYR A 69 -11.99 23.37 -4.65
C TYR A 69 -12.11 21.86 -4.91
N LEU A 70 -11.15 21.22 -5.60
CA LEU A 70 -11.21 19.77 -5.82
C LEU A 70 -11.12 18.99 -4.50
N GLN A 71 -10.33 19.47 -3.54
CA GLN A 71 -10.26 18.89 -2.18
C GLN A 71 -11.60 18.94 -1.45
N PHE A 72 -12.36 20.03 -1.63
CA PHE A 72 -13.67 20.19 -1.02
C PHE A 72 -14.69 19.24 -1.65
N ILE A 73 -14.70 19.14 -2.98
CA ILE A 73 -15.55 18.19 -3.72
C ILE A 73 -15.16 16.75 -3.39
N GLY A 74 -13.86 16.44 -3.33
CA GLY A 74 -13.34 15.13 -2.94
C GLY A 74 -13.73 14.76 -1.51
N GLY A 75 -13.70 15.70 -0.57
CA GLY A 75 -14.18 15.50 0.80
C GLY A 75 -15.67 15.19 0.86
N LEU A 76 -16.51 15.90 0.10
CA LEU A 76 -17.94 15.60 -0.02
C LEU A 76 -18.18 14.22 -0.66
N PHE A 77 -17.39 13.86 -1.66
CA PHE A 77 -17.46 12.56 -2.31
C PHE A 77 -17.05 11.42 -1.37
N LEU A 78 -16.03 11.62 -0.54
CA LEU A 78 -15.63 10.67 0.51
C LEU A 78 -16.72 10.50 1.58
N LEU A 79 -17.38 11.59 2.00
CA LEU A 79 -18.53 11.49 2.91
C LEU A 79 -19.67 10.69 2.27
N TYR A 80 -19.93 10.90 0.98
CA TYR A 80 -20.92 10.12 0.24
C TYR A 80 -20.55 8.64 0.14
N ILE A 81 -19.30 8.30 -0.17
CA ILE A 81 -18.82 6.91 -0.19
C ILE A 81 -18.92 6.30 1.20
N GLY A 82 -18.46 6.98 2.25
CA GLY A 82 -18.53 6.50 3.62
C GLY A 82 -19.97 6.24 4.07
N TYR A 83 -20.91 7.11 3.67
CA TYR A 83 -22.34 6.93 3.90
C TYR A 83 -22.91 5.72 3.13
N ASN A 84 -22.58 5.57 1.84
CA ASN A 84 -22.99 4.41 1.06
C ASN A 84 -22.41 3.11 1.64
N LEU A 85 -21.17 3.12 2.12
CA LEU A 85 -20.52 1.94 2.72
C LEU A 85 -21.18 1.53 4.04
N LEU A 86 -21.64 2.51 4.83
CA LEU A 86 -22.41 2.27 6.05
C LEU A 86 -23.78 1.64 5.77
N ILE A 87 -24.37 1.92 4.61
CA ILE A 87 -25.72 1.46 4.22
C ILE A 87 -25.68 0.17 3.40
N GLU A 88 -24.66 -0.02 2.57
CA GLU A 88 -24.43 -1.22 1.77
C GLU A 88 -23.47 -2.18 2.47
N GLN A 89 -23.96 -2.85 3.51
CA GLN A 89 -23.40 -4.15 3.88
C GLN A 89 -23.96 -5.22 2.94
N LYS A 90 -23.43 -5.31 1.73
CA LYS A 90 -23.67 -6.46 0.84
C LYS A 90 -22.38 -7.17 0.46
N LYS A 91 -22.31 -8.40 0.95
CA LYS A 91 -21.42 -9.51 0.59
C LYS A 91 -20.88 -9.41 -0.83
N GLU A 92 -19.57 -9.24 -0.94
CA GLU A 92 -18.82 -9.82 -2.04
C GLU A 92 -17.60 -10.56 -1.49
N SER A 93 -17.79 -11.87 -1.26
CA SER A 93 -16.68 -12.77 -1.05
C SER A 93 -15.97 -12.93 -2.40
N ILE A 94 -14.86 -12.22 -2.59
CA ILE A 94 -13.94 -12.50 -3.69
C ILE A 94 -13.45 -13.94 -3.51
N ARG A 95 -14.07 -14.88 -4.24
CA ARG A 95 -13.58 -16.25 -4.37
C ARG A 95 -12.32 -16.22 -5.23
N ILE A 96 -11.18 -16.02 -4.59
CA ILE A 96 -9.86 -16.22 -5.21
C ILE A 96 -9.73 -17.70 -5.53
N LYS A 97 -9.99 -18.09 -6.78
CA LYS A 97 -9.65 -19.42 -7.29
C LYS A 97 -8.13 -19.57 -7.21
N SER A 98 -7.68 -20.39 -6.25
CA SER A 98 -6.30 -20.81 -6.10
C SER A 98 -5.91 -21.70 -7.28
N SER A 99 -5.29 -21.12 -8.31
CA SER A 99 -4.34 -21.87 -9.13
C SER A 99 -2.96 -21.33 -8.79
N GLY A 100 -2.02 -22.19 -8.43
CA GLY A 100 -0.63 -21.86 -8.07
C GLY A 100 0.19 -21.24 -9.22
N SER A 101 -0.25 -20.09 -9.69
CA SER A 101 0.33 -19.32 -10.79
C SER A 101 0.99 -18.07 -10.22
N LEU A 102 2.26 -17.88 -10.58
CA LEU A 102 3.03 -16.67 -10.29
C LEU A 102 2.23 -15.40 -10.64
N TRP A 103 1.51 -15.43 -11.77
CA TRP A 103 0.72 -14.30 -12.25
C TRP A 103 -0.44 -13.95 -11.31
N ARG A 104 -1.12 -14.96 -10.76
CA ARG A 104 -2.19 -14.74 -9.77
C ARG A 104 -1.66 -14.10 -8.49
N ALA A 105 -0.51 -14.56 -8.00
CA ALA A 105 0.12 -13.96 -6.82
C ALA A 105 0.50 -12.49 -7.07
N VAL A 106 1.08 -12.18 -8.24
CA VAL A 106 1.39 -10.80 -8.64
C VAL A 106 0.12 -9.95 -8.74
N GLN A 107 -0.94 -10.46 -9.37
CA GLN A 107 -2.23 -9.75 -9.44
C GLN A 107 -2.80 -9.47 -8.05
N THR A 108 -2.79 -10.44 -7.15
CA THR A 108 -3.27 -10.24 -5.77
C THR A 108 -2.43 -9.20 -5.04
N ILE A 109 -1.10 -9.20 -5.21
CA ILE A 109 -0.21 -8.20 -4.63
C ILE A 109 -0.57 -6.80 -5.14
N VAL A 110 -0.72 -6.64 -6.45
CA VAL A 110 -0.99 -5.33 -7.07
C VAL A 110 -2.38 -4.81 -6.71
N ILE A 111 -3.40 -5.66 -6.72
CA ILE A 111 -4.77 -5.28 -6.35
C ILE A 111 -4.82 -4.92 -4.87
N ALA A 112 -4.19 -5.71 -4.01
CA ALA A 112 -4.12 -5.40 -2.58
C ALA A 112 -3.39 -4.09 -2.32
N ASP A 113 -2.25 -3.85 -2.98
CA ASP A 113 -1.54 -2.59 -2.86
C ASP A 113 -2.36 -1.41 -3.41
N LEU A 114 -3.11 -1.57 -4.50
CA LEU A 114 -3.98 -0.53 -5.03
C LEU A 114 -5.03 -0.07 -3.99
N PHE A 115 -5.73 -1.02 -3.36
CA PHE A 115 -6.75 -0.69 -2.36
C PHE A 115 -6.15 -0.07 -1.09
N MET A 116 -5.04 -0.63 -0.59
CA MET A 116 -4.39 -0.09 0.62
C MET A 116 -3.66 1.23 0.36
N SER A 117 -3.05 1.39 -0.81
CA SER A 117 -2.28 2.59 -1.14
C SER A 117 -3.15 3.78 -1.52
N LEU A 118 -4.46 3.62 -1.73
CA LEU A 118 -5.35 4.76 -1.99
C LEU A 118 -5.32 5.76 -0.83
N ASP A 119 -5.40 5.26 0.41
CA ASP A 119 -5.34 6.08 1.62
C ASP A 119 -3.92 6.66 1.83
N ASN A 120 -2.89 5.86 1.55
CA ASN A 120 -1.48 6.31 1.61
C ASN A 120 -1.20 7.42 0.60
N VAL A 121 -1.74 7.31 -0.62
CA VAL A 121 -1.57 8.26 -1.70
C VAL A 121 -2.17 9.61 -1.31
N ILE A 122 -3.36 9.62 -0.71
CA ILE A 122 -4.00 10.86 -0.23
C ILE A 122 -3.18 11.48 0.92
N ALA A 123 -2.73 10.66 1.87
CA ALA A 123 -1.92 11.12 3.00
C ALA A 123 -0.56 11.71 2.55
N VAL A 124 0.14 11.02 1.65
CA VAL A 124 1.42 11.48 1.07
C VAL A 124 1.22 12.72 0.22
N ALA A 125 0.17 12.77 -0.61
CA ALA A 125 -0.13 13.94 -1.44
C ALA A 125 -0.46 15.18 -0.59
N GLY A 126 -1.16 14.99 0.54
CA GLY A 126 -1.39 16.04 1.54
C GLY A 126 -0.11 16.51 2.23
N ALA A 127 0.75 15.56 2.65
CA ALA A 127 2.04 15.87 3.29
C ALA A 127 3.03 16.58 2.34
N ALA A 128 2.95 16.29 1.04
CA ALA A 128 3.76 16.93 0.00
C ALA A 128 3.33 18.36 -0.33
N LYS A 129 2.15 18.81 0.11
CA LYS A 129 1.62 20.16 -0.13
C LYS A 129 1.70 20.62 -1.60
N GLY A 130 1.46 19.70 -2.55
CA GLY A 130 1.54 20.01 -3.99
C GLY A 130 2.95 19.94 -4.60
N ASN A 131 3.98 19.63 -3.82
CA ASN A 131 5.35 19.53 -4.32
C ASN A 131 5.64 18.12 -4.87
N MET A 132 5.62 18.02 -6.20
CA MET A 132 5.90 16.78 -6.94
C MET A 132 7.33 16.25 -6.66
N LEU A 133 8.29 17.14 -6.44
CA LEU A 133 9.69 16.77 -6.20
C LEU A 133 9.86 16.11 -4.82
N LEU A 134 9.21 16.66 -3.79
CA LEU A 134 9.17 16.06 -2.44
C LEU A 134 8.57 14.66 -2.45
N THR A 135 7.48 14.50 -3.19
CA THR A 135 6.79 13.22 -3.37
C THR A 135 7.71 12.20 -4.04
N ALA A 136 8.29 12.57 -5.18
CA ALA A 136 9.18 11.68 -5.93
C ALA A 136 10.40 11.25 -5.10
N PHE A 137 11.04 12.18 -4.38
CA PHE A 137 12.17 11.86 -3.50
C PHE A 137 11.77 10.97 -2.32
N GLY A 138 10.64 11.27 -1.67
CA GLY A 138 10.13 10.46 -0.56
C GLY A 138 9.88 9.01 -0.97
N LEU A 139 9.19 8.81 -2.10
CA LEU A 139 8.96 7.47 -2.65
C LEU A 139 10.25 6.79 -3.12
N MET A 140 11.18 7.53 -3.73
CA MET A 140 12.45 6.94 -4.19
C MET A 140 13.28 6.39 -3.01
N ILE A 141 13.18 7.00 -1.83
CA ILE A 141 13.87 6.56 -0.61
C ILE A 141 13.07 5.46 0.11
N SER A 142 11.75 5.57 0.21
CA SER A 142 10.92 4.60 0.95
C SER A 142 10.87 3.23 0.27
N VAL A 143 10.87 3.20 -1.07
CA VAL A 143 10.73 1.98 -1.87
C VAL A 143 11.85 0.95 -1.59
N PRO A 144 13.15 1.30 -1.67
CA PRO A 144 14.22 0.38 -1.30
C PRO A 144 14.09 -0.13 0.15
N ILE A 145 13.69 0.74 1.07
CA ILE A 145 13.52 0.38 2.48
C ILE A 145 12.41 -0.66 2.63
N ILE A 146 11.27 -0.48 1.95
CA ILE A 146 10.16 -1.45 1.95
C ILE A 146 10.60 -2.78 1.32
N ILE A 147 11.32 -2.75 0.20
CA ILE A 147 11.81 -3.97 -0.45
C ILE A 147 12.74 -4.75 0.49
N TRP A 148 13.67 -4.08 1.17
CA TRP A 148 14.58 -4.73 2.12
C TRP A 148 13.85 -5.17 3.40
N GLY A 149 12.96 -4.34 3.92
CA GLY A 149 12.10 -4.66 5.06
C GLY A 149 11.23 -5.89 4.80
N SER A 150 10.65 -6.01 3.60
CA SER A 150 9.85 -7.17 3.21
C SER A 150 10.67 -8.47 3.17
N LYS A 151 11.96 -8.41 2.79
CA LYS A 151 12.87 -9.57 2.88
C LYS A 151 13.14 -9.96 4.34
N LEU A 152 13.31 -8.99 5.24
CA LEU A 152 13.48 -9.25 6.66
C LEU A 152 12.22 -9.87 7.27
N ILE A 153 11.05 -9.29 6.99
CA ILE A 153 9.75 -9.83 7.42
C ILE A 153 9.56 -11.24 6.87
N HIS A 154 9.91 -11.48 5.61
CA HIS A 154 9.87 -12.80 5.01
C HIS A 154 10.76 -13.79 5.76
N ALA A 155 12.03 -13.45 5.99
CA ALA A 155 12.96 -14.30 6.73
C ALA A 155 12.42 -14.62 8.15
N ALA A 156 11.83 -13.63 8.82
CA ALA A 156 11.17 -13.82 10.10
C ALA A 156 9.97 -14.78 10.00
N LEU A 157 9.10 -14.63 9.00
CA LEU A 157 7.96 -15.53 8.77
C LEU A 157 8.37 -16.96 8.39
N THR A 158 9.51 -17.12 7.71
CA THR A 158 10.04 -18.45 7.36
C THR A 158 10.60 -19.15 8.59
N LYS A 159 11.27 -18.39 9.48
CA LYS A 159 11.83 -18.89 10.74
C LYS A 159 10.77 -19.09 11.84
N PHE A 160 9.73 -18.25 11.85
CA PHE A 160 8.68 -18.23 12.86
C PHE A 160 7.29 -18.22 12.20
N PRO A 161 6.79 -19.38 11.75
CA PRO A 161 5.50 -19.49 11.04
C PRO A 161 4.31 -19.00 11.86
N PHE A 162 4.41 -19.01 13.20
CA PHE A 162 3.36 -18.55 14.10
C PHE A 162 3.05 -17.05 13.94
N LEU A 163 4.03 -16.24 13.51
CA LEU A 163 3.88 -14.81 13.25
C LEU A 163 2.83 -14.54 12.16
N LEU A 164 2.61 -15.50 11.25
CA LEU A 164 1.57 -15.37 10.24
C LEU A 164 0.18 -15.32 10.86
N TYR A 165 -0.09 -16.08 11.93
CA TYR A 165 -1.38 -16.05 12.63
C TYR A 165 -1.57 -14.72 13.36
N GLY A 166 -0.51 -14.21 14.01
CA GLY A 166 -0.54 -12.89 14.66
C GLY A 166 -0.80 -11.76 13.68
N GLY A 167 -0.11 -11.77 12.53
CA GLY A 167 -0.35 -10.79 11.46
C GLY A 167 -1.73 -10.91 10.83
N SER A 168 -2.20 -12.13 10.56
CA SER A 168 -3.56 -12.37 10.06
C SER A 168 -4.61 -11.86 11.04
N ALA A 169 -4.40 -12.05 12.34
CA ALA A 169 -5.30 -11.58 13.39
C ALA A 169 -5.28 -10.04 13.50
N LEU A 170 -4.11 -9.42 13.35
CA LEU A 170 -4.00 -7.95 13.31
C LEU A 170 -4.75 -7.37 12.10
N LEU A 171 -4.57 -7.93 10.91
CA LEU A 171 -5.31 -7.52 9.71
C LEU A 171 -6.81 -7.75 9.82
N ALA A 172 -7.23 -8.88 10.41
CA ALA A 172 -8.64 -9.14 10.66
C ALA A 172 -9.23 -8.13 11.67
N PHE A 173 -8.43 -7.71 12.65
CA PHE A 173 -8.85 -6.70 13.62
C PHE A 173 -8.93 -5.29 13.01
N THR A 174 -7.96 -4.91 12.17
CA THR A 174 -7.96 -3.59 11.50
C THR A 174 -9.01 -3.51 10.39
N GLY A 175 -9.26 -4.59 9.65
CA GLY A 175 -10.28 -4.63 8.59
C GLY A 175 -11.73 -4.72 9.07
N VAL A 176 -11.96 -4.96 10.37
CA VAL A 176 -13.31 -4.98 11.00
C VAL A 176 -13.64 -3.64 11.66
N LYS A 177 -12.67 -2.72 11.76
CA LYS A 177 -12.78 -1.44 12.46
C LYS A 177 -12.85 -0.28 11.49
#